data_AF-A0A1X9T1B2-F1
#
_entry.id   AF-A0A1X9T1B2-F1
#
_cell.length_a   1.000
_cell.length_b   1.000
_cell.length_c   1.000
_cell.angle_alpha   90.00
_cell.angle_beta   90.00
_cell.angle_gamma   90.00
#
_symmetry.space_group_name_H-M   'P 1'
#
loop_
_entity.id
_entity.type
_entity.pdbx_description
1 polymer ?
#
loop_
_entity_poly.entity_id
_entity_poly.type
_entity_poly.pdbx_seq_one_letter_code
_entity_poly.pdbx_strand_id
1 'polypeptide(L)'
;MEVKKYDKIILDSTRSIDDIVASIKAELSKKESQNAGESYICYVSHAYSSGENAGVNYIVVSDDFKRLNRLSSNVIQANAYTKDEINELIAKVDAKIPVDEAKLAKQNELKRVEADILDKEQSIPRKRQELLTLSEEKRALEVNLATITELINEKQQAGENTDILEAQKRQYESDIATKSSQITNLESEINQLNSDIEVLNQTKERLKSEEALIQSPELATKEYVDELKASLDSKSSELNSRIDSVNSDLTNIIDTKANTNAVINLTDNQTIRGIKTFSAVPVVATQPTDANQVANKAYVDLVVNTKANNNVVVNLTTNQTIAGNKTLSGTTTFNGAITSKGANTFSGNNTFNTGQVTFNNKAPICNVAPTTANHLATKDYVDKKAKAYIIETYNNTSTGSWYRVWSDKWCEQGGFAPNTTTRQDTVTLLKPYKGTNYCIYTSHMGGKNAHWYPSDEQIIDVTTTSFKMNSQKNDTSTCRNWKTCGYIA
;
A
#
# COMPACT_ATOMS: atom_id res chain seq x y z
N MET A 1 -5.31 24.56 -54.65
CA MET A 1 -4.05 25.29 -54.83
C MET A 1 -3.66 25.08 -56.28
N GLU A 2 -3.73 26.11 -57.11
CA GLU A 2 -3.40 25.99 -58.54
C GLU A 2 -1.88 26.06 -58.71
N VAL A 3 -1.28 25.12 -59.46
CA VAL A 3 0.17 25.07 -59.67
C VAL A 3 0.52 25.74 -61.00
N LYS A 4 1.22 26.88 -60.94
CA LYS A 4 1.70 27.62 -62.11
C LYS A 4 3.14 27.18 -62.45
N LYS A 5 3.41 27.02 -63.74
CA LYS A 5 4.70 26.54 -64.26
C LYS A 5 5.44 27.66 -64.98
N TYR A 6 6.76 27.75 -64.77
CA TYR A 6 7.63 28.72 -65.42
C TYR A 6 8.88 28.03 -65.92
N ASP A 7 9.40 28.47 -67.06
CA ASP A 7 10.67 28.00 -67.59
C ASP A 7 11.74 29.08 -67.38
N LYS A 8 12.93 28.67 -66.99
CA LYS A 8 14.08 29.56 -66.81
C LYS A 8 15.30 28.97 -67.47
N ILE A 9 15.83 29.73 -68.42
CA ILE A 9 17.07 29.39 -69.12
C ILE A 9 18.22 30.05 -68.38
N ILE A 10 19.21 29.27 -67.98
CA ILE A 10 20.44 29.74 -67.35
C ILE A 10 21.53 29.81 -68.41
N LEU A 11 22.11 31.00 -68.55
CA LEU A 11 23.17 31.31 -69.52
C LEU A 11 24.55 31.49 -68.87
N ASP A 12 24.59 31.43 -67.54
CA ASP A 12 25.81 31.64 -66.75
C ASP A 12 26.40 30.28 -66.33
N SER A 13 27.55 29.93 -66.90
CA SER A 13 28.27 28.69 -66.64
C SER A 13 29.12 28.72 -65.36
N THR A 14 29.23 29.90 -64.71
CA THR A 14 30.09 30.09 -63.53
C THR A 14 29.35 29.96 -62.20
N ARG A 15 28.00 29.92 -62.22
CA ARG A 15 27.18 29.78 -61.02
C ARG A 15 26.95 28.33 -60.65
N SER A 16 27.06 28.05 -59.35
CA SER A 16 26.72 26.74 -58.78
C SER A 16 25.22 26.45 -58.87
N ILE A 17 24.86 25.16 -58.83
CA ILE A 17 23.46 24.74 -58.79
C ILE A 17 22.73 25.33 -57.58
N ASP A 18 23.40 25.40 -56.43
CA ASP A 18 22.84 25.92 -55.18
C ASP A 18 22.52 27.41 -55.26
N ASP A 19 23.39 28.21 -55.89
CA ASP A 19 23.16 29.65 -56.10
C ASP A 19 22.01 29.92 -57.07
N ILE A 20 21.87 29.08 -58.09
CA ILE A 20 20.75 29.14 -59.04
C ILE A 20 19.44 28.78 -58.33
N VAL A 21 19.44 27.67 -57.59
CA VAL A 21 18.27 27.17 -56.84
C VAL A 21 17.85 28.17 -55.77
N ALA A 22 18.78 28.73 -54.99
CA ALA A 22 18.48 29.73 -53.96
C ALA A 22 17.82 30.99 -54.55
N SER A 23 18.34 31.46 -55.69
CA SER A 23 17.78 32.60 -56.43
C SER A 23 16.36 32.32 -56.94
N ILE A 24 16.13 31.12 -57.49
CA ILE A 24 14.82 30.73 -58.00
C ILE A 24 13.82 30.53 -56.86
N LYS A 25 14.23 29.90 -55.75
CA LYS A 25 13.39 29.75 -54.56
C LYS A 25 12.90 31.10 -54.04
N ALA A 26 13.79 32.09 -53.94
CA ALA A 26 13.41 33.44 -53.53
C ALA A 26 12.40 34.08 -54.50
N GLU A 27 12.54 33.83 -55.81
CA GLU A 27 11.58 34.28 -56.82
C GLU A 27 10.20 33.62 -56.67
N LEU A 28 10.18 32.29 -56.46
CA LEU A 28 8.94 31.53 -56.25
C LEU A 28 8.22 32.01 -54.98
N SER A 29 8.94 32.13 -53.86
CA SER A 29 8.37 32.62 -52.60
C SER A 29 7.83 34.05 -52.71
N LYS A 30 8.51 34.92 -53.48
CA LYS A 30 8.00 36.27 -53.75
C LYS A 30 6.68 36.23 -54.54
N LYS A 31 6.58 35.40 -55.58
CA LYS A 31 5.34 35.26 -56.37
C LYS A 31 4.19 34.66 -55.55
N GLU A 32 4.47 33.67 -54.71
CA GLU A 32 3.49 33.04 -53.82
C GLU A 32 2.99 34.03 -52.75
N SER A 33 3.86 34.92 -52.24
CA SER A 33 3.45 35.97 -51.29
C SER A 33 2.52 37.03 -51.91
N GLN A 34 2.59 37.22 -53.23
CA GLN A 34 1.78 38.19 -53.97
C GLN A 34 0.44 37.59 -54.44
N ASN A 35 0.35 36.25 -54.55
CA ASN A 35 -0.82 35.54 -55.08
C ASN A 35 -1.22 34.40 -54.13
N ALA A 36 -1.95 34.74 -53.06
CA ALA A 36 -2.36 33.78 -52.05
C ALA A 36 -3.24 32.65 -52.64
N GLY A 37 -2.85 31.40 -52.41
CA GLY A 37 -3.58 30.20 -52.87
C GLY A 37 -3.03 29.56 -54.15
N GLU A 38 -1.99 30.14 -54.75
CA GLU A 38 -1.24 29.59 -55.88
C GLU A 38 0.12 29.02 -55.43
N SER A 39 0.60 28.00 -56.14
CA SER A 39 1.97 27.49 -55.98
C SER A 39 2.73 27.58 -57.29
N TYR A 40 4.04 27.81 -57.20
CA TYR A 40 4.87 28.07 -58.36
C TYR A 40 5.99 27.03 -58.46
N ILE A 41 6.19 26.48 -59.66
CA ILE A 41 7.34 25.62 -59.97
C ILE A 41 8.11 26.17 -61.17
N CYS A 42 9.42 25.96 -61.19
CA CYS A 42 10.30 26.44 -62.25
C CYS A 42 11.08 25.29 -62.89
N TYR A 43 10.89 25.06 -64.19
CA TYR A 43 11.78 24.23 -64.99
C TYR A 43 13.04 25.02 -65.32
N VAL A 44 14.19 24.43 -65.07
CA VAL A 44 15.49 25.05 -65.27
C VAL A 44 16.23 24.29 -66.36
N SER A 45 16.64 25.03 -67.39
CA SER A 45 17.45 24.51 -68.50
C SER A 45 18.73 25.32 -68.63
N HIS A 46 19.86 24.63 -68.77
CA HIS A 46 21.17 25.28 -68.93
C HIS A 46 21.53 25.35 -70.42
N ALA A 47 21.64 26.56 -70.97
CA ALA A 47 21.95 26.80 -72.38
C ALA A 47 23.42 27.16 -72.59
N TYR A 48 24.30 26.34 -72.03
CA TYR A 48 25.74 26.38 -72.22
C TYR A 48 26.32 24.97 -72.29
N SER A 49 27.41 24.81 -73.05
CA SER A 49 28.00 23.51 -73.39
C SER A 49 29.19 23.11 -72.51
N SER A 50 29.59 23.96 -71.54
CA SER A 50 30.68 23.69 -70.59
C SER A 50 30.41 24.34 -69.23
N GLY A 51 30.89 23.72 -68.15
CA GLY A 51 30.59 24.10 -66.77
C GLY A 51 29.92 22.97 -65.98
N GLU A 52 29.84 23.10 -64.65
CA GLU A 52 29.36 22.04 -63.74
C GLU A 52 27.92 21.58 -64.04
N ASN A 53 27.07 22.47 -64.56
CA ASN A 53 25.65 22.20 -64.80
C ASN A 53 25.27 22.11 -66.29
N ALA A 54 26.26 21.98 -67.19
CA ALA A 54 26.02 21.94 -68.64
C ALA A 54 25.13 20.74 -69.03
N GLY A 55 24.03 20.99 -69.75
CA GLY A 55 23.11 19.94 -70.22
C GLY A 55 22.17 19.35 -69.16
N VAL A 56 22.18 19.85 -67.91
CA VAL A 56 21.31 19.37 -66.84
C VAL A 56 19.95 20.09 -66.90
N ASN A 57 18.86 19.33 -66.80
CA ASN A 57 17.50 19.86 -66.66
C ASN A 57 16.88 19.37 -65.35
N TYR A 58 16.32 20.29 -64.57
CA TYR A 58 15.64 19.97 -63.31
C TYR A 58 14.52 20.97 -63.02
N ILE A 59 13.67 20.64 -62.05
CA ILE A 59 12.59 21.50 -61.58
C ILE A 59 12.95 22.03 -60.19
N VAL A 60 12.78 23.32 -59.96
CA VAL A 60 12.88 23.97 -58.66
C VAL A 60 11.50 24.30 -58.12
N VAL A 61 11.25 23.97 -56.85
CA VAL A 61 9.99 24.21 -56.16
C VAL A 61 10.20 25.05 -54.89
N SER A 62 9.17 25.80 -54.48
CA SER A 62 9.20 26.59 -53.24
C SER A 62 9.24 25.74 -51.98
N ASP A 63 9.59 26.34 -50.84
CA ASP A 63 9.59 25.64 -49.54
C ASP A 63 8.19 25.22 -49.10
N ASP A 64 7.18 26.02 -49.44
CA ASP A 64 5.78 25.66 -49.20
C ASP A 64 5.33 24.50 -50.08
N PHE A 65 5.68 24.49 -51.37
CA PHE A 65 5.38 23.37 -52.25
C PHE A 65 6.08 22.08 -51.81
N LYS A 66 7.36 22.18 -51.40
CA LYS A 66 8.12 21.06 -50.84
C LYS A 66 7.44 20.48 -49.60
N ARG A 67 7.06 21.34 -48.64
CA ARG A 67 6.41 20.94 -47.39
C ARG A 67 5.03 20.31 -47.64
N LEU A 68 4.21 20.95 -48.47
CA LEU A 68 2.86 20.47 -48.79
C LEU A 68 2.88 19.10 -49.46
N ASN A 69 3.84 18.87 -50.37
CA ASN A 69 3.95 17.63 -51.14
C ASN A 69 4.95 16.62 -50.55
N ARG A 70 5.49 16.88 -49.34
CA ARG A 70 6.43 16.01 -48.62
C ARG A 70 7.67 15.64 -49.44
N LEU A 71 8.17 16.57 -50.25
CA LEU A 71 9.36 16.37 -51.07
C LEU A 71 10.63 16.50 -50.21
N SER A 72 11.63 15.66 -50.48
CA SER A 72 12.91 15.67 -49.75
C SER A 72 13.80 16.86 -50.15
N SER A 73 13.65 17.36 -51.38
CA SER A 73 14.44 18.46 -51.94
C SER A 73 13.55 19.51 -52.62
N ASN A 74 14.06 20.75 -52.71
CA ASN A 74 13.49 21.78 -53.57
C ASN A 74 13.88 21.59 -55.05
N VAL A 75 14.76 20.64 -55.35
CA VAL A 75 15.20 20.29 -56.69
C VAL A 75 14.70 18.89 -57.03
N ILE A 76 13.98 18.78 -58.15
CA ILE A 76 13.49 17.52 -58.71
C ILE A 76 14.24 17.30 -60.03
N GLN A 77 15.13 16.30 -60.04
CA GLN A 77 15.86 15.90 -61.25
C GLN A 77 14.91 15.18 -62.21
N ALA A 78 15.00 15.45 -63.52
CA ALA A 78 14.28 14.69 -64.53
C ALA A 78 15.00 13.35 -64.72
N ASN A 79 14.52 12.28 -64.10
CA ASN A 79 15.14 10.95 -64.18
C ASN A 79 15.08 10.40 -65.61
N ALA A 80 16.18 10.46 -66.36
CA ALA A 80 16.36 9.67 -67.56
C ALA A 80 17.30 8.50 -67.22
N TYR A 81 16.77 7.28 -67.10
CA TYR A 81 17.59 6.07 -66.99
C TYR A 81 18.39 5.87 -68.28
N THR A 82 19.67 5.56 -68.14
CA THR A 82 20.55 5.16 -69.24
C THR A 82 20.23 3.73 -69.71
N LYS A 83 20.67 3.38 -70.92
CA LYS A 83 20.48 2.03 -71.49
C LYS A 83 21.10 0.93 -70.62
N ASP A 84 22.23 1.23 -69.96
CA ASP A 84 22.92 0.27 -69.11
C ASP A 84 22.18 0.05 -67.78
N GLU A 85 21.56 1.10 -67.22
CA GLU A 85 20.68 0.97 -66.05
C GLU A 85 19.42 0.16 -66.37
N ILE A 86 18.87 0.31 -67.58
CA ILE A 86 17.75 -0.50 -68.06
C ILE A 86 18.17 -1.98 -68.17
N ASN A 87 19.34 -2.25 -68.73
CA ASN A 87 19.85 -3.62 -68.86
C ASN A 87 20.12 -4.27 -67.50
N GLU A 88 20.66 -3.53 -66.52
CA GLU A 88 20.81 -4.04 -65.15
C GLU A 88 19.47 -4.35 -64.49
N LEU A 89 18.46 -3.51 -64.72
CA LEU A 89 17.12 -3.73 -64.18
C LEU A 89 16.49 -4.99 -64.79
N ILE A 90 16.64 -5.21 -66.09
CA ILE A 90 16.19 -6.43 -66.78
C ILE A 90 16.90 -7.66 -66.18
N ALA A 91 18.22 -7.63 -66.03
CA ALA A 91 18.97 -8.74 -65.44
C ALA A 91 18.56 -9.07 -63.99
N LYS A 92 18.23 -8.05 -63.18
CA LYS A 92 17.72 -8.22 -61.81
C LYS A 92 16.32 -8.82 -61.77
N VAL A 93 15.50 -8.58 -62.80
CA VAL A 93 14.16 -9.18 -62.95
C VAL A 93 14.30 -10.63 -63.41
N ASP A 94 15.11 -10.91 -64.43
CA ASP A 94 15.32 -12.25 -64.96
C ASP A 94 15.89 -13.22 -63.90
N ALA A 95 16.81 -12.74 -63.05
CA ALA A 95 17.38 -13.54 -61.96
C ALA A 95 16.37 -13.92 -60.86
N LYS A 96 15.20 -13.27 -60.81
CA LYS A 96 14.14 -13.55 -59.83
C LYS A 96 13.03 -14.43 -60.40
N ILE A 97 13.04 -14.72 -61.70
CA ILE A 97 12.08 -15.63 -62.32
C ILE A 97 12.57 -17.06 -62.06
N PRO A 98 11.76 -17.94 -61.44
CA PRO A 98 12.10 -19.35 -61.29
C PRO A 98 12.38 -19.96 -62.67
N VAL A 99 13.59 -20.46 -62.87
CA VAL A 99 13.98 -21.11 -64.13
C VAL A 99 13.66 -22.60 -64.03
N ASP A 100 12.85 -23.10 -64.96
CA ASP A 100 12.65 -24.53 -65.13
C ASP A 100 13.94 -25.16 -65.67
N GLU A 101 14.60 -25.98 -64.86
CA GLU A 101 15.84 -26.65 -65.25
C GLU A 101 15.66 -27.56 -66.47
N ALA A 102 14.49 -28.18 -66.64
CA ALA A 102 14.19 -29.03 -67.79
C ALA A 102 14.01 -28.19 -69.06
N LYS A 103 13.32 -27.05 -68.96
CA LYS A 103 13.17 -26.11 -70.08
C LYS A 103 14.50 -25.49 -70.49
N LEU A 104 15.30 -25.06 -69.51
CA LEU A 104 16.63 -24.50 -69.75
C LEU A 104 17.57 -25.51 -70.41
N ALA A 105 17.52 -26.78 -69.99
CA ALA A 105 18.29 -27.85 -70.61
C ALA A 105 17.91 -28.02 -72.10
N LYS A 106 16.62 -28.00 -72.44
CA LYS A 106 16.13 -28.10 -73.82
C LYS A 106 16.54 -26.90 -74.68
N GLN A 107 16.49 -25.69 -74.13
CA GLN A 107 16.96 -24.48 -74.84
C GLN A 107 18.47 -24.50 -75.11
N ASN A 108 19.26 -25.01 -74.16
CA ASN A 108 20.71 -25.16 -74.35
C ASN A 108 21.03 -26.24 -75.39
N GLU A 109 20.29 -27.33 -75.41
CA GLU A 109 20.40 -28.38 -76.44
C GLU A 109 20.00 -27.83 -77.83
N LEU A 110 18.90 -27.06 -77.91
CA LEU A 110 18.46 -26.40 -79.14
C LEU A 110 19.53 -25.47 -79.69
N LYS A 111 20.13 -24.61 -78.86
CA LYS A 111 21.23 -23.72 -79.27
C LYS A 111 22.44 -24.48 -79.83
N ARG A 112 22.78 -25.63 -79.24
CA ARG A 112 23.89 -26.48 -79.74
C ARG A 112 23.55 -27.08 -81.10
N VAL A 113 22.33 -27.59 -81.27
CA VAL A 113 21.86 -28.14 -82.55
C VAL A 113 21.83 -27.06 -83.63
N GLU A 114 21.36 -25.85 -83.31
CA GLU A 114 21.34 -24.72 -84.26
C GLU A 114 22.74 -24.27 -84.67
N ALA A 115 23.71 -24.29 -83.75
CA ALA A 115 25.11 -24.01 -84.07
C ALA A 115 25.70 -25.09 -85.00
N ASP A 116 25.44 -26.37 -84.75
CA ASP A 116 25.93 -27.48 -85.59
C ASP A 116 25.32 -27.45 -87.01
N ILE A 117 24.02 -27.13 -87.13
CA ILE A 117 23.37 -26.89 -88.42
C ILE A 117 24.08 -25.76 -89.17
N LEU A 118 24.30 -24.62 -88.52
CA LEU A 118 24.94 -23.46 -89.14
C LEU A 118 26.35 -23.78 -89.64
N ASP A 119 27.16 -24.46 -88.82
CA ASP A 119 28.53 -24.85 -89.18
C ASP A 119 28.54 -25.80 -90.39
N LYS A 120 27.65 -26.81 -90.41
CA LYS A 120 27.51 -27.74 -91.53
C LYS A 120 27.00 -27.03 -92.80
N GLU A 121 25.99 -26.17 -92.69
CA GLU A 121 25.47 -25.38 -93.81
C GLU A 121 26.54 -24.49 -94.44
N GLN A 122 27.39 -23.85 -93.63
CA GLN A 122 28.50 -23.02 -94.11
C GLN A 122 29.62 -23.82 -94.81
N SER A 123 29.77 -25.12 -94.50
CA SER A 123 30.78 -25.98 -95.11
C SER A 123 30.43 -26.45 -96.52
N ILE A 124 29.14 -26.60 -96.82
CA ILE A 124 28.64 -27.14 -98.10
C ILE A 124 29.05 -26.28 -99.32
N PRO A 125 28.92 -24.93 -99.31
CA PRO A 125 29.33 -24.11 -100.44
C PRO A 125 30.79 -24.30 -100.84
N ARG A 126 31.70 -24.42 -99.86
CA ARG A 126 33.12 -24.65 -100.12
C ARG A 126 33.36 -26.00 -100.80
N LYS A 127 32.73 -27.07 -100.30
CA LYS A 127 32.81 -28.41 -100.89
C LYS A 127 32.17 -28.47 -102.29
N ARG A 128 31.07 -27.76 -102.53
CA ARG A 128 30.46 -27.66 -103.87
C ARG A 128 31.37 -26.93 -104.86
N GLN A 129 32.08 -25.91 -104.40
CA GLN A 129 33.06 -25.21 -105.24
C GLN A 129 34.25 -26.12 -105.59
N GLU A 130 34.76 -26.89 -104.64
CA GLU A 130 35.81 -27.88 -104.87
C GLU A 130 35.36 -28.97 -105.86
N LEU A 131 34.11 -29.45 -105.74
CA LEU A 131 33.51 -30.41 -106.67
C LEU A 131 33.45 -29.86 -108.10
N LEU A 132 33.06 -28.59 -108.26
CA LEU A 132 33.03 -27.92 -109.55
C LEU A 132 34.43 -27.87 -110.18
N THR A 133 35.44 -27.46 -109.40
CA THR A 133 36.83 -27.39 -109.87
C THR A 133 37.35 -28.76 -110.29
N LEU A 134 37.14 -29.81 -109.48
CA LEU A 134 37.55 -31.17 -109.84
C LEU A 134 36.85 -31.69 -111.11
N SER A 135 35.58 -31.32 -111.29
CA SER A 135 34.80 -31.69 -112.48
C SER A 135 35.31 -31.00 -113.75
N GLU A 136 35.69 -29.73 -113.65
CA GLU A 136 36.31 -28.98 -114.75
C GLU A 136 37.69 -29.54 -115.12
N GLU A 137 38.52 -29.86 -114.12
CA GLU A 137 39.83 -30.52 -114.31
C GLU A 137 39.69 -31.88 -114.99
N LYS A 138 38.74 -32.72 -114.52
CA LYS A 138 38.43 -34.00 -115.16
C LYS A 138 38.02 -33.82 -116.61
N ARG A 139 37.12 -32.87 -116.91
CA ARG A 139 36.68 -32.58 -118.28
C ARG A 139 37.83 -32.14 -119.18
N ALA A 140 38.76 -31.33 -118.66
CA ALA A 140 39.95 -30.94 -119.39
C ALA A 140 40.85 -32.15 -119.71
N LEU A 141 41.04 -33.06 -118.75
CA LEU A 141 41.77 -34.32 -118.96
C LEU A 141 41.08 -35.23 -119.98
N GLU A 142 39.74 -35.33 -119.97
CA GLU A 142 38.96 -36.11 -120.95
C GLU A 142 39.10 -35.55 -122.37
N VAL A 143 39.12 -34.22 -122.52
CA VAL A 143 39.41 -33.57 -123.81
C VAL A 143 40.84 -33.89 -124.27
N ASN A 144 41.83 -33.77 -123.38
CA ASN A 144 43.21 -34.12 -123.70
C ASN A 144 43.36 -35.61 -124.08
N LEU A 145 42.63 -36.51 -123.42
CA LEU A 145 42.58 -37.93 -123.74
C LEU A 145 41.99 -38.18 -125.14
N ALA A 146 40.93 -37.47 -125.51
CA ALA A 146 40.36 -37.56 -126.85
C ALA A 146 41.33 -37.05 -127.93
N THR A 147 41.97 -35.89 -127.69
CA THR A 147 42.96 -35.31 -128.60
C THR A 147 44.17 -36.22 -128.79
N ILE A 148 44.73 -36.79 -127.72
CA ILE A 148 45.89 -37.68 -127.83
C ILE A 148 45.52 -39.01 -128.52
N THR A 149 44.29 -39.50 -128.32
CA THR A 149 43.80 -40.71 -128.99
C THR A 149 43.72 -40.49 -130.50
N GLU A 150 43.24 -39.33 -130.96
CA GLU A 150 43.22 -39.01 -132.38
C GLU A 150 44.63 -38.85 -132.96
N LEU A 151 45.53 -38.17 -132.24
CA LEU A 151 46.95 -38.07 -132.63
C LEU A 151 47.63 -39.44 -132.75
N ILE A 152 47.34 -40.38 -131.84
CA ILE A 152 47.87 -41.75 -131.90
C ILE A 152 47.38 -42.45 -133.16
N ASN A 153 46.08 -42.33 -133.48
CA ASN A 153 45.51 -42.90 -134.71
C ASN A 153 46.19 -42.34 -135.97
N GLU A 154 46.36 -41.01 -136.05
CA GLU A 154 47.06 -40.36 -137.17
C GLU A 154 48.51 -40.84 -137.31
N LYS A 155 49.24 -40.92 -136.18
CA LYS A 155 50.65 -41.34 -136.16
C LYS A 155 50.85 -42.82 -136.47
N GLN A 156 49.94 -43.68 -136.03
CA GLN A 156 49.92 -45.11 -136.40
C GLN A 156 49.66 -45.29 -137.90
N GLN A 157 48.75 -44.51 -138.49
CA GLN A 157 48.49 -44.54 -139.93
C GLN A 157 49.70 -44.06 -140.76
N ALA A 158 50.49 -43.13 -140.21
CA ALA A 158 51.74 -42.64 -140.82
C ALA A 158 52.96 -43.57 -140.61
N GLY A 159 52.83 -44.64 -139.83
CA GLY A 159 53.93 -45.57 -139.51
C GLY A 159 54.95 -45.04 -138.50
N GLU A 160 54.61 -44.02 -137.72
CA GLU A 160 55.47 -43.42 -136.69
C GLU A 160 55.38 -44.17 -135.35
N ASN A 161 56.44 -44.12 -134.52
CA ASN A 161 56.43 -44.71 -133.17
C ASN A 161 55.50 -43.92 -132.23
N THR A 162 54.56 -44.60 -131.58
CA THR A 162 53.55 -44.01 -130.67
C THR A 162 53.75 -44.32 -129.18
N ASP A 163 54.83 -44.99 -128.78
CA ASP A 163 55.02 -45.50 -127.41
C ASP A 163 54.92 -44.40 -126.33
N ILE A 164 55.47 -43.21 -126.62
CA ILE A 164 55.42 -42.06 -125.71
C ILE A 164 53.99 -41.50 -125.59
N LEU A 165 53.26 -41.43 -126.70
CA LEU A 165 51.87 -40.96 -126.72
C LEU A 165 50.94 -41.95 -126.01
N GLU A 166 51.16 -43.26 -126.19
CA GLU A 166 50.47 -44.33 -125.46
C GLU A 166 50.78 -44.32 -123.96
N ALA A 167 51.98 -43.93 -123.55
CA ALA A 167 52.31 -43.72 -122.14
C ALA A 167 51.58 -42.49 -121.57
N GLN A 168 51.52 -41.38 -122.32
CA GLN A 168 50.77 -40.18 -121.92
C GLN A 168 49.25 -40.43 -121.86
N LYS A 169 48.71 -41.21 -122.79
CA LYS A 169 47.30 -41.65 -122.77
C LYS A 169 46.98 -42.41 -121.48
N ARG A 170 47.81 -43.40 -121.12
CA ARG A 170 47.66 -44.15 -119.86
C ARG A 170 47.76 -43.25 -118.63
N GLN A 171 48.59 -42.20 -118.66
CA GLN A 171 48.64 -41.22 -117.58
C GLN A 171 47.34 -40.43 -117.47
N TYR A 172 46.78 -39.93 -118.58
CA TYR A 172 45.48 -39.25 -118.56
C TYR A 172 44.35 -40.17 -118.10
N GLU A 173 44.33 -41.43 -118.51
CA GLU A 173 43.37 -42.42 -118.01
C GLU A 173 43.48 -42.62 -116.48
N SER A 174 44.70 -42.71 -115.96
CA SER A 174 44.97 -42.80 -114.51
C SER A 174 44.55 -41.53 -113.75
N ASP A 175 44.84 -40.36 -114.29
CA ASP A 175 44.49 -39.07 -113.67
C ASP A 175 42.96 -38.86 -113.69
N ILE A 176 42.28 -39.23 -114.77
CA ILE A 176 40.81 -39.23 -114.86
C ILE A 176 40.20 -40.18 -113.84
N ALA A 177 40.76 -41.39 -113.68
CA ALA A 177 40.30 -42.34 -112.67
C ALA A 177 40.45 -41.75 -111.26
N THR A 178 41.61 -41.14 -110.96
CA THR A 178 41.88 -40.47 -109.68
C THR A 178 40.91 -39.32 -109.42
N LYS A 179 40.72 -38.43 -110.40
CA LYS A 179 39.75 -37.31 -110.30
C LYS A 179 38.32 -37.83 -110.14
N SER A 180 37.96 -38.90 -110.84
CA SER A 180 36.64 -39.52 -110.70
C SER A 180 36.42 -40.06 -109.28
N SER A 181 37.41 -40.71 -108.68
CA SER A 181 37.32 -41.15 -107.27
C SER A 181 37.21 -39.97 -106.31
N GLN A 182 37.96 -38.88 -106.53
CA GLN A 182 37.87 -37.67 -105.70
C GLN A 182 36.48 -37.02 -105.81
N ILE A 183 35.93 -36.93 -107.03
CA ILE A 183 34.57 -36.43 -107.29
C ILE A 183 33.55 -37.30 -106.54
N THR A 184 33.58 -38.62 -106.70
CA THR A 184 32.64 -39.53 -106.03
C THR A 184 32.72 -39.44 -104.50
N ASN A 185 33.93 -39.33 -103.93
CA ASN A 185 34.10 -39.15 -102.50
C ASN A 185 33.49 -37.83 -102.01
N LEU A 186 33.75 -36.73 -102.71
CA LEU A 186 33.27 -35.40 -102.34
C LEU A 186 31.73 -35.29 -102.52
N GLU A 187 31.17 -35.92 -103.55
CA GLU A 187 29.72 -36.07 -103.73
C GLU A 187 29.10 -36.84 -102.56
N SER A 188 29.74 -37.94 -102.13
CA SER A 188 29.31 -38.71 -100.96
C SER A 188 29.35 -37.86 -99.68
N GLU A 189 30.40 -37.08 -99.47
CA GLU A 189 30.52 -36.18 -98.31
C GLU A 189 29.44 -35.08 -98.31
N ILE A 190 29.16 -34.47 -99.46
CA ILE A 190 28.11 -33.45 -99.59
C ILE A 190 26.74 -34.07 -99.32
N ASN A 191 26.48 -35.27 -99.84
CA ASN A 191 25.23 -35.98 -99.61
C ASN A 191 25.06 -36.35 -98.12
N GLN A 192 26.13 -36.80 -97.47
CA GLN A 192 26.12 -37.08 -96.03
C GLN A 192 25.84 -35.81 -95.22
N LEU A 193 26.49 -34.69 -95.53
CA LEU A 193 26.23 -33.41 -94.86
C LEU A 193 24.79 -32.93 -95.03
N ASN A 194 24.20 -33.08 -96.21
CA ASN A 194 22.79 -32.74 -96.43
C ASN A 194 21.86 -33.64 -95.58
N SER A 195 22.16 -34.94 -95.50
CA SER A 195 21.40 -35.88 -94.68
C SER A 195 21.53 -35.57 -93.19
N ASP A 196 22.73 -35.24 -92.71
CA ASP A 196 22.97 -34.80 -91.33
C ASP A 196 22.15 -33.55 -90.98
N ILE A 197 22.16 -32.54 -91.87
CA ILE A 197 21.38 -31.29 -91.67
C ILE A 197 19.88 -31.59 -91.61
N GLU A 198 19.38 -32.51 -92.42
CA GLU A 198 17.97 -32.91 -92.38
C GLU A 198 17.61 -33.54 -91.02
N VAL A 199 18.43 -34.46 -90.51
CA VAL A 199 18.23 -35.08 -89.19
C VAL A 199 18.35 -34.06 -88.05
N LEU A 200 19.31 -33.13 -88.13
CA LEU A 200 19.47 -32.06 -87.16
C LEU A 200 18.27 -31.09 -87.18
N ASN A 201 17.72 -30.78 -88.35
CA ASN A 201 16.50 -29.97 -88.46
C ASN A 201 15.27 -30.69 -87.87
N GLN A 202 15.12 -32.00 -88.09
CA GLN A 202 14.09 -32.78 -87.41
C GLN A 202 14.28 -32.77 -85.88
N THR A 203 15.52 -32.86 -85.42
CA THR A 203 15.88 -32.76 -84.00
C THR A 203 15.55 -31.38 -83.42
N LYS A 204 15.84 -30.32 -84.16
CA LYS A 204 15.49 -28.93 -83.83
C LYS A 204 13.98 -28.77 -83.64
N GLU A 205 13.17 -29.24 -84.59
CA GLU A 205 11.70 -29.14 -84.49
C GLU A 205 11.12 -30.03 -83.38
N ARG A 206 11.69 -31.22 -83.14
CA ARG A 206 11.36 -32.05 -81.98
C ARG A 206 11.66 -31.31 -80.66
N LEU A 207 12.85 -30.74 -80.51
CA LEU A 207 13.24 -30.01 -79.30
C LEU A 207 12.36 -28.78 -79.06
N LYS A 208 11.99 -28.03 -80.12
CA LYS A 208 11.01 -26.93 -80.01
C LYS A 208 9.64 -27.42 -79.53
N SER A 209 9.18 -28.56 -80.05
CA SER A 209 7.89 -29.14 -79.65
C SER A 209 7.94 -29.65 -78.21
N GLU A 210 9.03 -30.31 -77.81
CA GLU A 210 9.27 -30.75 -76.43
C GLU A 210 9.36 -29.56 -75.47
N GLU A 211 10.06 -28.48 -75.84
CA GLU A 211 10.13 -27.25 -75.05
C GLU A 211 8.74 -26.61 -74.86
N ALA A 212 7.90 -26.62 -75.89
CA ALA A 212 6.53 -26.10 -75.82
C ALA A 212 5.60 -26.97 -74.95
N LEU A 213 5.90 -28.26 -74.80
CA LEU A 213 5.17 -29.20 -73.95
C LEU A 213 5.61 -29.15 -72.48
N ILE A 214 6.82 -28.64 -72.20
CA ILE A 214 7.24 -28.34 -70.83
C ILE A 214 6.41 -27.15 -70.36
N GLN A 215 5.36 -27.48 -69.61
CA GLN A 215 4.69 -26.52 -68.74
C GLN A 215 5.77 -25.99 -67.79
N SER A 216 6.22 -24.75 -68.02
CA SER A 216 7.00 -24.02 -67.02
C SER A 216 6.32 -24.21 -65.66
N PRO A 217 7.05 -24.31 -64.52
CA PRO A 217 6.44 -24.10 -63.23
C PRO A 217 5.76 -22.75 -63.33
N GLU A 218 4.45 -22.78 -63.43
CA GLU A 218 3.67 -21.57 -63.59
C GLU A 218 4.07 -20.65 -62.45
N LEU A 219 4.16 -19.35 -62.75
CA LEU A 219 3.85 -18.33 -61.76
C LEU A 219 2.51 -18.73 -61.16
N ALA A 220 2.55 -19.49 -60.04
CA ALA A 220 1.45 -20.12 -59.33
C ALA A 220 0.14 -20.21 -60.15
N THR A 221 -0.18 -21.38 -60.72
CA THR A 221 -1.53 -21.63 -61.28
C THR A 221 -2.59 -21.07 -60.35
N LYS A 222 -3.70 -20.57 -60.92
CA LYS A 222 -4.88 -20.19 -60.12
C LYS A 222 -5.25 -21.30 -59.12
N GLU A 223 -5.06 -22.56 -59.52
CA GLU A 223 -5.28 -23.76 -58.71
C GLU A 223 -4.31 -23.86 -57.51
N TYR A 224 -2.99 -23.68 -57.70
CA TYR A 224 -2.02 -23.65 -56.59
C TYR A 224 -2.22 -22.45 -55.64
N VAL A 225 -2.61 -21.28 -56.17
CA VAL A 225 -2.98 -20.12 -55.35
C VAL A 225 -4.25 -20.39 -54.55
N ASP A 226 -5.25 -21.01 -55.17
CA ASP A 226 -6.51 -21.38 -54.51
C ASP A 226 -6.28 -22.45 -53.43
N GLU A 227 -5.37 -23.42 -53.64
CA GLU A 227 -4.95 -24.40 -52.63
C GLU A 227 -4.22 -23.74 -51.45
N LEU A 228 -3.27 -22.84 -51.71
CA LEU A 228 -2.59 -22.08 -50.66
C LEU A 228 -3.58 -21.21 -49.88
N LYS A 229 -4.54 -20.60 -50.58
CA LYS A 229 -5.60 -19.80 -49.95
C LYS A 229 -6.52 -20.67 -49.11
N ALA A 230 -6.94 -21.83 -49.60
CA ALA A 230 -7.74 -22.78 -48.84
C ALA A 230 -7.00 -23.30 -47.60
N SER A 231 -5.70 -23.58 -47.72
CA SER A 231 -4.86 -23.97 -46.57
C SER A 231 -4.73 -22.84 -45.55
N LEU A 232 -4.56 -21.59 -46.02
CA LEU A 232 -4.48 -20.41 -45.16
C LEU A 232 -5.82 -20.14 -44.46
N ASP A 233 -6.93 -20.24 -45.18
CA ASP A 233 -8.29 -20.07 -44.65
C ASP A 233 -8.58 -21.15 -43.60
N SER A 234 -8.23 -22.41 -43.87
CA SER A 234 -8.35 -23.52 -42.92
C SER A 234 -7.54 -23.28 -41.64
N LYS A 235 -6.26 -22.88 -41.77
CA LYS A 235 -5.42 -22.54 -40.61
C LYS A 235 -5.95 -21.33 -39.85
N SER A 236 -6.50 -20.34 -40.54
CA SER A 236 -7.11 -19.16 -39.92
C SER A 236 -8.37 -19.53 -39.13
N SER A 237 -9.23 -20.39 -39.67
CA SER A 237 -10.39 -20.93 -38.96
C SER A 237 -10.00 -21.77 -37.73
N GLU A 238 -8.95 -22.60 -37.83
CA GLU A 238 -8.44 -23.37 -36.70
C GLU A 238 -7.88 -22.44 -35.61
N LEU A 239 -7.10 -21.43 -36.00
CA LEU A 239 -6.56 -20.43 -35.07
C LEU A 239 -7.68 -19.66 -34.37
N ASN A 240 -8.70 -19.22 -35.10
CA ASN A 240 -9.87 -18.54 -34.52
C ASN A 240 -10.62 -19.44 -33.53
N SER A 241 -10.83 -20.71 -33.87
CA SER A 241 -11.49 -21.66 -32.97
C SER A 241 -10.69 -21.88 -31.68
N ARG A 242 -9.36 -21.93 -31.78
CA ARG A 242 -8.47 -22.01 -30.61
C ARG A 242 -8.53 -20.73 -29.76
N ILE A 243 -8.57 -19.56 -30.40
CA ILE A 243 -8.74 -18.27 -29.71
C ILE A 243 -10.07 -18.25 -28.96
N ASP A 244 -11.16 -18.68 -29.58
CA ASP A 244 -12.49 -18.72 -28.96
C ASP A 244 -12.53 -19.68 -27.76
N SER A 245 -11.93 -20.87 -27.89
CA SER A 245 -11.78 -21.81 -26.77
C SER A 245 -11.00 -21.20 -25.62
N VAL A 246 -9.85 -20.60 -25.90
CA VAL A 246 -9.01 -19.94 -24.89
C VAL A 246 -9.77 -18.78 -24.24
N ASN A 247 -10.45 -17.95 -25.02
CA ASN A 247 -11.27 -16.86 -24.47
C ASN A 247 -12.38 -17.39 -23.57
N SER A 248 -13.07 -18.48 -23.96
CA SER A 248 -14.08 -19.13 -23.12
C SER A 248 -13.49 -19.64 -21.80
N ASP A 249 -12.33 -20.29 -21.85
CA ASP A 249 -11.63 -20.77 -20.65
C ASP A 249 -11.21 -19.61 -19.73
N LEU A 250 -10.66 -18.53 -20.29
CA LEU A 250 -10.32 -17.33 -19.54
C LEU A 250 -11.56 -16.70 -18.90
N THR A 251 -12.66 -16.56 -19.65
CA THR A 251 -13.93 -16.04 -19.12
C THR A 251 -14.41 -16.93 -17.96
N ASN A 252 -14.41 -18.25 -18.11
CA ASN A 252 -14.83 -19.18 -17.04
C ASN A 252 -13.94 -19.05 -15.79
N ILE A 253 -12.61 -18.93 -15.96
CA ILE A 253 -11.68 -18.74 -14.83
C ILE A 253 -11.93 -17.40 -14.14
N ILE A 254 -12.10 -16.33 -14.93
CA ILE A 254 -12.38 -15.00 -14.41
C ILE A 254 -13.71 -15.01 -13.67
N ASP A 255 -14.79 -15.55 -14.25
CA ASP A 255 -16.11 -15.62 -13.60
C ASP A 255 -16.06 -16.47 -12.32
N THR A 256 -15.29 -17.56 -12.31
CA THR A 256 -15.10 -18.38 -11.11
C THR A 256 -14.37 -17.59 -10.00
N LYS A 257 -13.36 -16.78 -10.35
CA LYS A 257 -12.61 -15.95 -9.39
C LYS A 257 -13.33 -14.65 -9.01
N ALA A 258 -14.08 -14.07 -9.93
CA ALA A 258 -14.79 -12.81 -9.82
C ALA A 258 -16.19 -12.98 -9.26
N ASN A 259 -16.69 -14.21 -9.14
CA ASN A 259 -17.80 -14.50 -8.25
C ASN A 259 -17.37 -14.13 -6.82
N THR A 260 -17.67 -12.90 -6.42
CA THR A 260 -17.32 -12.20 -5.18
C THR A 260 -17.66 -12.99 -3.90
N ASN A 261 -18.37 -14.11 -4.04
CA ASN A 261 -18.72 -15.03 -2.96
C ASN A 261 -17.67 -16.13 -2.69
N ALA A 262 -16.68 -16.34 -3.57
CA ALA A 262 -15.72 -17.43 -3.46
C ALA A 262 -14.39 -17.02 -2.79
N VAL A 263 -14.06 -15.73 -2.75
CA VAL A 263 -12.77 -15.22 -2.25
C VAL A 263 -12.95 -14.12 -1.21
N ILE A 264 -12.08 -14.13 -0.20
CA ILE A 264 -12.01 -13.10 0.85
C ILE A 264 -10.97 -12.07 0.41
N ASN A 265 -11.33 -10.78 0.37
CA ASN A 265 -10.39 -9.67 0.14
C ASN A 265 -9.33 -9.63 1.26
N LEU A 266 -8.06 -9.44 0.90
CA LEU A 266 -6.92 -9.50 1.83
C LEU A 266 -6.56 -8.15 2.47
N THR A 267 -7.02 -7.04 1.90
CA THR A 267 -6.61 -5.68 2.30
C THR A 267 -7.76 -4.78 2.69
N ASP A 268 -8.95 -4.96 2.09
CA ASP A 268 -10.09 -4.07 2.33
C ASP A 268 -11.12 -4.67 3.29
N ASN A 269 -11.91 -3.79 3.91
CA ASN A 269 -13.05 -4.18 4.72
C ASN A 269 -14.12 -4.89 3.86
N GLN A 270 -14.61 -6.03 4.33
CA GLN A 270 -15.66 -6.78 3.62
C GLN A 270 -16.67 -7.38 4.60
N THR A 271 -17.91 -7.57 4.14
CA THR A 271 -18.96 -8.27 4.89
C THR A 271 -19.01 -9.73 4.49
N ILE A 272 -18.70 -10.64 5.43
CA ILE A 272 -18.76 -12.08 5.21
C ILE A 272 -20.05 -12.62 5.82
N ARG A 273 -20.97 -13.11 4.99
CA ARG A 273 -22.25 -13.72 5.43
C ARG A 273 -22.10 -15.22 5.64
N GLY A 274 -22.96 -15.81 6.49
CA GLY A 274 -23.01 -17.25 6.77
C GLY A 274 -21.86 -17.73 7.67
N ILE A 275 -21.98 -18.96 8.17
CA ILE A 275 -20.99 -19.56 9.07
C ILE A 275 -19.65 -19.75 8.34
N LYS A 276 -18.54 -19.47 9.04
CA LYS A 276 -17.17 -19.71 8.57
C LYS A 276 -16.44 -20.55 9.59
N THR A 277 -15.78 -21.60 9.11
CA THR A 277 -14.98 -22.51 9.93
C THR A 277 -13.51 -22.26 9.62
N PHE A 278 -12.73 -21.89 10.63
CA PHE A 278 -11.29 -21.78 10.52
C PHE A 278 -10.65 -23.09 10.97
N SER A 279 -9.67 -23.60 10.20
CA SER A 279 -8.90 -24.80 10.57
C SER A 279 -7.93 -24.58 11.74
N ALA A 280 -7.68 -23.31 12.08
CA ALA A 280 -6.93 -22.87 13.25
C ALA A 280 -7.64 -21.67 13.90
N VAL A 281 -7.39 -21.44 15.19
CA VAL A 281 -7.95 -20.29 15.90
C VAL A 281 -7.42 -18.99 15.26
N PRO A 282 -8.28 -18.02 14.90
CA PRO A 282 -7.85 -16.75 14.33
C PRO A 282 -6.91 -15.98 15.27
N VAL A 283 -5.84 -15.39 14.72
CA VAL A 283 -4.90 -14.52 15.44
C VAL A 283 -5.38 -13.08 15.34
N VAL A 284 -5.61 -12.44 16.49
CA VAL A 284 -6.16 -11.08 16.60
C VAL A 284 -5.08 -10.18 17.20
N ALA A 285 -4.40 -9.41 16.35
CA ALA A 285 -3.20 -8.65 16.73
C ALA A 285 -3.50 -7.34 17.49
N THR A 286 -4.69 -6.78 17.31
CA THR A 286 -5.08 -5.48 17.88
C THR A 286 -6.12 -5.64 18.98
N GLN A 287 -6.24 -4.62 19.83
CA GLN A 287 -7.31 -4.55 20.82
C GLN A 287 -8.60 -4.04 20.16
N PRO A 288 -9.79 -4.47 20.62
CA PRO A 288 -11.04 -3.99 20.07
C PRO A 288 -11.27 -2.50 20.41
N THR A 289 -11.69 -1.72 19.43
CA THR A 289 -12.11 -0.31 19.58
C THR A 289 -13.63 -0.15 19.56
N ASP A 290 -14.36 -1.12 18.97
CA ASP A 290 -15.83 -1.13 18.89
C ASP A 290 -16.42 -2.37 19.56
N ALA A 291 -17.67 -2.27 20.02
CA ALA A 291 -18.36 -3.33 20.76
C ALA A 291 -18.53 -4.66 20.00
N ASN A 292 -18.56 -4.62 18.67
CA ASN A 292 -18.78 -5.79 17.81
C ASN A 292 -17.48 -6.39 17.26
N GLN A 293 -16.31 -5.85 17.63
CA GLN A 293 -15.03 -6.40 17.23
C GLN A 293 -14.66 -7.60 18.11
N VAL A 294 -13.94 -8.57 17.53
CA VAL A 294 -13.45 -9.71 18.29
C VAL A 294 -12.34 -9.25 19.25
N ALA A 295 -12.37 -9.73 20.50
CA ALA A 295 -11.37 -9.38 21.50
C ALA A 295 -10.28 -10.45 21.57
N ASN A 296 -9.01 -10.04 21.60
CA ASN A 296 -7.91 -10.96 21.90
C ASN A 296 -7.86 -11.29 23.41
N LYS A 297 -7.24 -12.42 23.75
CA LYS A 297 -7.16 -12.90 25.14
C LYS A 297 -6.48 -11.88 26.08
N ALA A 298 -5.40 -11.24 25.64
CA ALA A 298 -4.66 -10.28 26.47
C ALA A 298 -5.53 -9.09 26.89
N TYR A 299 -6.36 -8.57 25.97
CA TYR A 299 -7.34 -7.52 26.27
C TYR A 299 -8.39 -7.99 27.28
N VAL A 300 -8.96 -9.18 27.09
CA VAL A 300 -9.98 -9.73 28.00
C VAL A 300 -9.39 -9.95 29.40
N ASP A 301 -8.21 -10.57 29.49
CA ASP A 301 -7.53 -10.81 30.76
C ASP A 301 -7.21 -9.48 31.47
N LEU A 302 -6.77 -8.45 30.74
CA LEU A 302 -6.50 -7.11 31.29
C LEU A 302 -7.78 -6.47 31.83
N VAL A 303 -8.87 -6.44 31.06
CA VAL A 303 -10.14 -5.82 31.48
C VAL A 303 -10.72 -6.57 32.68
N VAL A 304 -10.69 -7.90 32.67
CA VAL A 304 -11.18 -8.73 33.78
C VAL A 304 -10.32 -8.50 35.03
N ASN A 305 -8.98 -8.53 34.91
CA ASN A 305 -8.09 -8.28 36.04
C ASN A 305 -8.22 -6.86 36.58
N THR A 306 -8.41 -5.85 35.71
CA THR A 306 -8.65 -4.47 36.15
C THR A 306 -9.95 -4.36 36.94
N LYS A 307 -11.02 -5.04 36.52
CA LYS A 307 -12.28 -5.10 37.27
C LYS A 307 -12.16 -5.88 38.58
N ALA A 308 -11.33 -6.91 38.63
CA ALA A 308 -11.08 -7.69 39.85
C ALA A 308 -10.19 -6.94 40.87
N ASN A 309 -9.21 -6.16 40.39
CA ASN A 309 -8.26 -5.43 41.22
C ASN A 309 -8.74 -4.02 41.62
N ASN A 310 -9.63 -3.42 40.82
CA ASN A 310 -10.39 -2.26 41.30
C ASN A 310 -11.31 -2.77 42.40
N ASN A 311 -11.10 -2.24 43.60
CA ASN A 311 -11.74 -2.48 44.91
C ASN A 311 -13.29 -2.32 44.94
N VAL A 312 -13.96 -2.69 43.85
CA VAL A 312 -15.38 -2.58 43.50
C VAL A 312 -16.11 -3.89 43.79
N VAL A 313 -15.38 -5.00 43.85
CA VAL A 313 -15.96 -6.33 44.05
C VAL A 313 -15.56 -6.88 45.41
N VAL A 314 -16.57 -7.20 46.22
CA VAL A 314 -16.47 -7.88 47.51
C VAL A 314 -16.74 -9.38 47.24
N ASN A 315 -15.79 -10.26 47.60
CA ASN A 315 -15.98 -11.71 47.47
C ASN A 315 -17.07 -12.17 48.46
N LEU A 316 -18.03 -12.97 47.98
CA LEU A 316 -19.21 -13.39 48.75
C LEU A 316 -18.96 -14.61 49.63
N THR A 317 -17.90 -15.38 49.40
CA THR A 317 -17.72 -16.71 50.02
C THR A 317 -16.44 -16.87 50.84
N THR A 318 -15.45 -15.98 50.67
CA THR A 318 -14.19 -16.05 51.41
C THR A 318 -13.99 -14.86 52.34
N ASN A 319 -13.12 -15.04 53.33
CA ASN A 319 -12.62 -13.92 54.11
C ASN A 319 -11.96 -12.89 53.19
N GLN A 320 -12.19 -11.60 53.45
CA GLN A 320 -11.72 -10.51 52.62
C GLN A 320 -11.28 -9.32 53.47
N THR A 321 -10.21 -8.66 53.04
CA THR A 321 -9.73 -7.41 53.64
C THR A 321 -10.11 -6.26 52.73
N ILE A 322 -10.96 -5.36 53.23
CA ILE A 322 -11.39 -4.17 52.49
C ILE A 322 -10.58 -2.97 53.00
N ALA A 323 -9.70 -2.42 52.16
CA ALA A 323 -8.81 -1.31 52.51
C ALA A 323 -9.37 0.07 52.11
N GLY A 324 -8.94 1.12 52.81
CA GLY A 324 -9.33 2.52 52.60
C GLY A 324 -10.72 2.87 53.16
N ASN A 325 -11.09 4.14 53.17
CA ASN A 325 -12.38 4.60 53.71
C ASN A 325 -13.54 3.95 52.95
N LYS A 326 -14.53 3.43 53.68
CA LYS A 326 -15.75 2.84 53.12
C LYS A 326 -16.97 3.50 53.71
N THR A 327 -17.91 3.81 52.83
CA THR A 327 -19.23 4.33 53.18
C THR A 327 -20.25 3.25 52.83
N LEU A 328 -20.97 2.75 53.84
CA LEU A 328 -22.12 1.88 53.66
C LEU A 328 -23.36 2.77 53.72
N SER A 329 -24.06 2.92 52.59
CA SER A 329 -25.30 3.69 52.52
C SER A 329 -26.51 2.81 52.87
N GLY A 330 -27.47 3.37 53.61
CA GLY A 330 -28.67 2.65 54.05
C GLY A 330 -28.46 1.79 55.29
N THR A 331 -29.50 1.03 55.65
CA THR A 331 -29.51 0.14 56.81
C THR A 331 -28.54 -1.02 56.59
N THR A 332 -27.53 -1.14 57.45
CA THR A 332 -26.53 -2.23 57.40
C THR A 332 -26.74 -3.18 58.58
N THR A 333 -26.66 -4.49 58.32
CA THR A 333 -26.72 -5.53 59.37
C THR A 333 -25.40 -6.30 59.40
N PHE A 334 -24.81 -6.44 60.59
CA PHE A 334 -23.65 -7.29 60.83
C PHE A 334 -24.06 -8.43 61.75
N ASN A 335 -23.93 -9.68 61.29
CA ASN A 335 -24.35 -10.88 62.04
C ASN A 335 -23.28 -11.42 63.01
N GLY A 336 -22.08 -10.82 63.00
CA GLY A 336 -20.94 -11.23 63.81
C GLY A 336 -20.44 -10.13 64.75
N ALA A 337 -19.39 -10.43 65.51
CA ALA A 337 -18.76 -9.47 66.40
C ALA A 337 -18.13 -8.30 65.61
N ILE A 338 -18.40 -7.07 66.05
CA ILE A 338 -17.79 -5.85 65.49
C ILE A 338 -16.66 -5.42 66.42
N THR A 339 -15.42 -5.42 65.90
CA THR A 339 -14.25 -4.89 66.63
C THR A 339 -13.74 -3.64 65.93
N SER A 340 -13.82 -2.49 66.59
CA SER A 340 -13.28 -1.22 66.11
C SER A 340 -12.14 -0.74 67.02
N LYS A 341 -10.98 -0.46 66.42
CA LYS A 341 -9.78 0.02 67.15
C LYS A 341 -9.72 1.53 67.30
N GLY A 342 -10.57 2.26 66.58
CA GLY A 342 -10.62 3.73 66.59
C GLY A 342 -11.78 4.29 67.40
N ALA A 343 -11.89 5.62 67.42
CA ALA A 343 -13.06 6.31 67.96
C ALA A 343 -14.31 5.95 67.14
N ASN A 344 -15.40 5.64 67.84
CA ASN A 344 -16.71 5.38 67.22
C ASN A 344 -17.64 6.52 67.59
N THR A 345 -18.27 7.13 66.58
CA THR A 345 -19.30 8.17 66.78
C THR A 345 -20.65 7.57 66.44
N PHE A 346 -21.53 7.50 67.43
CA PHE A 346 -22.91 7.07 67.27
C PHE A 346 -23.82 8.29 67.42
N SER A 347 -24.72 8.51 66.46
CA SER A 347 -25.71 9.59 66.49
C SER A 347 -27.12 9.04 66.68
N GLY A 348 -28.03 9.87 67.20
CA GLY A 348 -29.42 9.47 67.45
C GLY A 348 -29.57 8.50 68.62
N ASN A 349 -30.68 7.76 68.64
CA ASN A 349 -30.97 6.80 69.70
C ASN A 349 -30.24 5.48 69.44
N ASN A 350 -29.42 5.05 70.40
CA ASN A 350 -28.65 3.82 70.31
C ASN A 350 -29.12 2.84 71.39
N THR A 351 -29.59 1.66 70.97
CA THR A 351 -30.15 0.63 71.86
C THR A 351 -29.18 -0.55 71.96
N PHE A 352 -28.73 -0.86 73.18
CA PHE A 352 -27.89 -2.03 73.47
C PHE A 352 -28.76 -3.09 74.15
N ASN A 353 -29.32 -4.01 73.37
CA ASN A 353 -30.53 -4.76 73.76
C ASN A 353 -30.30 -5.94 74.71
N THR A 354 -29.06 -6.48 74.82
CA THR A 354 -28.82 -7.75 75.54
C THR A 354 -27.45 -7.90 76.22
N GLY A 355 -26.63 -6.85 76.32
CA GLY A 355 -25.27 -6.95 76.84
C GLY A 355 -24.94 -5.89 77.91
N GLN A 356 -23.97 -6.22 78.78
CA GLN A 356 -23.35 -5.25 79.68
C GLN A 356 -22.57 -4.22 78.83
N VAL A 357 -22.83 -2.93 79.05
CA VAL A 357 -21.96 -1.86 78.55
C VAL A 357 -20.90 -1.58 79.62
N THR A 358 -19.65 -1.95 79.33
CA THR A 358 -18.53 -1.74 80.25
C THR A 358 -17.68 -0.56 79.81
N PHE A 359 -17.53 0.42 80.71
CA PHE A 359 -16.64 1.56 80.51
C PHE A 359 -15.34 1.35 81.32
N ASN A 360 -14.28 0.88 80.65
CA ASN A 360 -13.04 0.46 81.33
C ASN A 360 -12.19 1.60 81.92
N ASN A 361 -12.44 2.86 81.54
CA ASN A 361 -11.56 3.97 81.92
C ASN A 361 -12.31 5.12 82.62
N LYS A 362 -13.31 5.70 81.96
CA LYS A 362 -14.11 6.80 82.51
C LYS A 362 -15.58 6.46 82.42
N ALA A 363 -16.33 6.81 83.47
CA ALA A 363 -17.77 6.74 83.46
C ALA A 363 -18.36 7.63 82.33
N PRO A 364 -19.54 7.28 81.80
CA PRO A 364 -20.25 8.12 80.85
C PRO A 364 -20.52 9.50 81.45
N ILE A 365 -20.32 10.56 80.65
CA ILE A 365 -20.60 11.94 81.04
C ILE A 365 -22.03 12.28 80.60
N CYS A 366 -22.84 12.83 81.51
CA CYS A 366 -24.17 13.36 81.22
C CYS A 366 -24.19 14.85 81.58
N ASN A 367 -24.53 15.72 80.61
CA ASN A 367 -24.62 17.17 80.82
C ASN A 367 -26.05 17.64 81.11
N VAL A 368 -27.01 16.71 81.22
CA VAL A 368 -28.43 16.99 81.48
C VAL A 368 -28.74 16.54 82.91
N ALA A 369 -29.48 17.37 83.66
CA ALA A 369 -29.91 17.00 85.00
C ALA A 369 -30.78 15.73 84.98
N PRO A 370 -30.60 14.80 85.94
CA PRO A 370 -31.42 13.61 86.01
C PRO A 370 -32.89 13.99 86.32
N THR A 371 -33.83 13.41 85.56
CA THR A 371 -35.29 13.60 85.77
C THR A 371 -36.00 12.33 86.21
N THR A 372 -35.35 11.16 86.07
CA THR A 372 -35.82 9.86 86.58
C THR A 372 -34.74 9.19 87.41
N ALA A 373 -35.11 8.19 88.20
CA ALA A 373 -34.21 7.50 89.13
C ALA A 373 -33.07 6.74 88.43
N ASN A 374 -33.24 6.39 87.15
CA ASN A 374 -32.26 5.63 86.36
C ASN A 374 -31.39 6.52 85.45
N HIS A 375 -31.50 7.85 85.55
CA HIS A 375 -30.58 8.74 84.86
C HIS A 375 -29.22 8.80 85.55
N LEU A 376 -28.17 8.88 84.75
CA LEU A 376 -26.83 9.25 85.23
C LEU A 376 -26.87 10.68 85.78
N ALA A 377 -26.27 10.90 86.94
CA ALA A 377 -26.17 12.21 87.59
C ALA A 377 -24.72 12.68 87.65
N THR A 378 -24.49 13.98 87.55
CA THR A 378 -23.16 14.57 87.80
C THR A 378 -22.86 14.60 89.30
N LYS A 379 -21.58 14.56 89.68
CA LYS A 379 -21.16 14.67 91.09
C LYS A 379 -21.64 15.96 91.74
N ASP A 380 -21.54 17.09 91.04
CA ASP A 380 -21.98 18.40 91.51
C ASP A 380 -23.48 18.43 91.86
N TYR A 381 -24.31 17.75 91.07
CA TYR A 381 -25.75 17.62 91.35
C TYR A 381 -26.01 16.89 92.67
N VAL A 382 -25.27 15.81 92.94
CA VAL A 382 -25.43 15.00 94.17
C VAL A 382 -24.99 15.79 95.41
N ASP A 383 -23.84 16.46 95.35
CA ASP A 383 -23.24 17.13 96.51
C ASP A 383 -24.09 18.31 97.04
N LYS A 384 -24.79 19.05 96.15
CA LYS A 384 -25.61 20.22 96.53
C LYS A 384 -26.90 19.91 97.30
N LYS A 385 -27.28 18.64 97.48
CA LYS A 385 -28.57 18.24 98.10
C LYS A 385 -28.46 17.69 99.53
N ALA A 386 -27.28 17.61 100.14
CA ALA A 386 -27.11 17.06 101.50
C ALA A 386 -27.55 18.03 102.63
N LYS A 387 -28.18 17.51 103.72
CA LYS A 387 -28.64 18.25 104.92
C LYS A 387 -27.55 18.37 106.00
N ALA A 388 -27.63 19.37 106.89
CA ALA A 388 -26.66 19.61 107.96
C ALA A 388 -26.64 18.52 109.07
N TYR A 389 -25.46 18.23 109.64
CA TYR A 389 -25.23 17.19 110.67
C TYR A 389 -24.16 17.61 111.70
N ILE A 390 -24.11 17.00 112.90
CA ILE A 390 -23.15 17.35 113.96
C ILE A 390 -21.72 16.92 113.57
N ILE A 391 -20.76 17.84 113.70
CA ILE A 391 -19.33 17.62 113.38
C ILE A 391 -18.42 17.64 114.61
N GLU A 392 -18.86 18.18 115.76
CA GLU A 392 -18.04 18.33 116.96
C GLU A 392 -18.90 18.35 118.24
N THR A 393 -18.44 17.74 119.34
CA THR A 393 -19.12 17.75 120.67
C THR A 393 -18.13 17.84 121.84
N TYR A 394 -18.54 18.40 122.96
CA TYR A 394 -17.75 18.50 124.20
C TYR A 394 -18.63 18.51 125.45
N ASN A 395 -18.16 17.92 126.56
CA ASN A 395 -18.81 17.92 127.87
C ASN A 395 -17.75 17.79 128.99
N ASN A 396 -17.82 18.66 129.99
CA ASN A 396 -17.03 18.59 131.23
C ASN A 396 -17.99 18.43 132.42
N THR A 397 -18.00 17.25 133.03
CA THR A 397 -18.93 16.89 134.11
C THR A 397 -18.57 17.56 135.45
N SER A 398 -17.31 17.98 135.63
CA SER A 398 -16.88 18.67 136.86
C SER A 398 -17.34 20.13 136.91
N THR A 399 -17.45 20.80 135.76
CA THR A 399 -17.92 22.20 135.66
C THR A 399 -19.33 22.33 135.11
N GLY A 400 -19.90 21.24 134.57
CA GLY A 400 -21.18 21.20 133.86
C GLY A 400 -21.15 21.83 132.46
N SER A 401 -19.97 22.20 131.94
CA SER A 401 -19.82 22.93 130.67
C SER A 401 -19.89 22.00 129.45
N TRP A 402 -20.58 22.38 128.36
CA TRP A 402 -20.73 21.54 127.15
C TRP A 402 -20.93 22.35 125.85
N TYR A 403 -20.65 21.76 124.68
CA TYR A 403 -21.05 22.31 123.36
C TYR A 403 -21.29 21.24 122.26
N ARG A 404 -21.98 21.63 121.17
CA ARG A 404 -22.15 20.88 119.91
C ARG A 404 -22.06 21.82 118.69
N VAL A 405 -21.30 21.43 117.65
CA VAL A 405 -21.15 22.18 116.38
C VAL A 405 -21.72 21.37 115.22
N TRP A 406 -22.47 22.04 114.33
CA TRP A 406 -23.09 21.47 113.13
C TRP A 406 -22.28 21.78 111.85
N SER A 407 -22.46 21.00 110.79
CA SER A 407 -21.73 21.10 109.52
C SER A 407 -21.93 22.44 108.80
N ASP A 408 -22.97 23.18 109.17
CA ASP A 408 -23.30 24.54 108.71
C ASP A 408 -22.77 25.65 109.65
N LYS A 409 -21.94 25.29 110.64
CA LYS A 409 -21.35 26.18 111.66
C LYS A 409 -22.31 26.68 112.75
N TRP A 410 -23.53 26.14 112.87
CA TRP A 410 -24.37 26.39 114.05
C TRP A 410 -23.75 25.73 115.30
N CYS A 411 -23.77 26.42 116.45
CA CYS A 411 -23.25 25.91 117.71
C CYS A 411 -24.22 26.15 118.87
N GLU A 412 -24.42 25.11 119.69
CA GLU A 412 -25.09 25.20 120.99
C GLU A 412 -24.07 24.92 122.09
N GLN A 413 -24.09 25.70 123.17
CA GLN A 413 -23.20 25.49 124.31
C GLN A 413 -23.87 25.90 125.62
N GLY A 414 -23.38 25.41 126.76
CA GLY A 414 -23.97 25.71 128.05
C GLY A 414 -23.09 25.32 129.23
N GLY A 415 -23.52 25.67 130.43
CA GLY A 415 -22.84 25.33 131.68
C GLY A 415 -23.48 25.95 132.91
N PHE A 416 -22.74 25.97 134.02
CA PHE A 416 -23.10 26.71 135.22
C PHE A 416 -22.33 28.04 135.30
N ALA A 417 -22.98 29.09 135.82
CA ALA A 417 -22.36 30.39 136.03
C ALA A 417 -21.52 30.39 137.32
N PRO A 418 -20.46 31.23 137.40
CA PRO A 418 -19.68 31.40 138.62
C PRO A 418 -20.56 31.86 139.80
N ASN A 419 -20.27 31.36 141.01
CA ASN A 419 -20.86 31.86 142.26
C ASN A 419 -19.87 32.83 142.93
N THR A 420 -19.81 34.08 142.46
CA THR A 420 -18.90 35.08 143.04
C THR A 420 -19.62 35.97 144.05
N THR A 421 -18.86 36.56 144.97
CA THR A 421 -19.37 37.52 145.96
C THR A 421 -19.64 38.92 145.38
N THR A 422 -19.56 39.07 144.07
CA THR A 422 -19.74 40.36 143.37
C THR A 422 -21.15 40.50 142.82
N ARG A 423 -21.61 41.74 142.61
CA ARG A 423 -22.97 42.03 142.13
C ARG A 423 -23.23 41.58 140.68
N GLN A 424 -22.22 41.12 139.95
CA GLN A 424 -22.31 40.77 138.53
C GLN A 424 -21.34 39.64 138.18
N ASP A 425 -21.84 38.58 137.55
CA ASP A 425 -21.02 37.44 137.13
C ASP A 425 -20.79 37.42 135.63
N THR A 426 -19.58 37.06 135.22
CA THR A 426 -19.20 36.92 133.80
C THR A 426 -19.07 35.44 133.45
N VAL A 427 -19.83 34.99 132.46
CA VAL A 427 -19.72 33.66 131.87
C VAL A 427 -18.86 33.73 130.63
N THR A 428 -17.80 32.93 130.59
CA THR A 428 -16.96 32.76 129.39
C THR A 428 -17.49 31.60 128.56
N LEU A 429 -17.68 31.83 127.27
CA LEU A 429 -18.14 30.84 126.30
C LEU A 429 -17.00 29.91 125.88
N LEU A 430 -17.33 28.65 125.61
CA LEU A 430 -16.40 27.61 125.15
C LEU A 430 -16.06 27.75 123.67
N LYS A 431 -16.99 28.27 122.87
CA LYS A 431 -16.81 28.60 121.46
C LYS A 431 -17.22 30.05 121.21
N PRO A 432 -16.36 30.89 120.61
CA PRO A 432 -16.75 32.25 120.28
C PRO A 432 -17.84 32.25 119.20
N TYR A 433 -18.90 33.03 119.42
CA TYR A 433 -19.90 33.27 118.38
C TYR A 433 -19.40 34.27 117.35
N LYS A 434 -19.93 34.19 116.12
CA LYS A 434 -19.59 35.07 115.00
C LYS A 434 -19.88 36.55 115.27
N GLY A 435 -20.85 36.84 116.15
CA GLY A 435 -21.24 38.18 116.56
C GLY A 435 -21.93 38.13 117.93
N THR A 436 -22.36 39.28 118.46
CA THR A 436 -23.00 39.39 119.78
C THR A 436 -24.49 39.05 119.78
N ASN A 437 -25.11 38.82 118.60
CA ASN A 437 -26.51 38.46 118.45
C ASN A 437 -26.72 36.94 118.47
N TYR A 438 -26.28 36.28 119.54
CA TYR A 438 -26.59 34.87 119.81
C TYR A 438 -27.66 34.78 120.88
N CYS A 439 -28.45 33.70 120.86
CA CYS A 439 -29.45 33.48 121.89
C CYS A 439 -28.75 33.13 123.20
N ILE A 440 -29.17 33.79 124.27
CA ILE A 440 -28.73 33.51 125.64
C ILE A 440 -29.95 33.10 126.44
N TYR A 441 -29.83 31.98 127.12
CA TYR A 441 -30.80 31.48 128.09
C TYR A 441 -30.07 31.27 129.41
N THR A 442 -30.61 31.87 130.46
CA THR A 442 -30.14 31.69 131.84
C THR A 442 -31.31 31.32 132.71
N SER A 443 -31.07 30.53 133.76
CA SER A 443 -32.07 30.29 134.79
C SER A 443 -31.45 30.16 136.18
N HIS A 444 -32.17 30.65 137.18
CA HIS A 444 -31.90 30.42 138.60
C HIS A 444 -32.22 28.98 139.03
N MET A 445 -31.38 28.41 139.89
CA MET A 445 -31.58 27.04 140.41
C MET A 445 -31.57 26.90 141.95
N GLY A 446 -31.94 27.93 142.76
CA GLY A 446 -31.90 27.79 144.24
C GLY A 446 -32.82 28.68 145.11
N GLY A 447 -33.31 28.09 146.22
CA GLY A 447 -33.92 28.71 147.42
C GLY A 447 -35.44 28.54 147.62
N LYS A 448 -35.90 27.51 148.36
CA LYS A 448 -37.31 27.40 148.80
C LYS A 448 -37.65 28.59 149.72
N ASN A 449 -38.72 29.32 149.41
CA ASN A 449 -39.24 30.47 150.17
C ASN A 449 -38.43 31.79 150.08
N ALA A 450 -37.65 31.99 149.01
CA ALA A 450 -37.03 33.29 148.70
C ALA A 450 -37.85 34.05 147.64
N HIS A 451 -38.06 35.35 147.85
CA HIS A 451 -38.67 36.26 146.87
C HIS A 451 -37.58 36.82 145.95
N TRP A 452 -37.78 36.67 144.63
CA TRP A 452 -36.80 37.10 143.62
C TRP A 452 -37.39 38.15 142.70
N TYR A 453 -36.58 39.14 142.32
CA TYR A 453 -36.99 40.18 141.39
C TYR A 453 -36.51 39.83 139.98
N PRO A 454 -37.32 40.05 138.93
CA PRO A 454 -36.90 39.82 137.55
C PRO A 454 -35.61 40.52 137.13
N SER A 455 -35.20 41.57 137.85
CA SER A 455 -33.91 42.26 137.67
C SER A 455 -32.67 41.38 137.91
N ASP A 456 -32.85 40.22 138.55
CA ASP A 456 -31.75 39.37 139.02
C ASP A 456 -31.21 38.43 137.93
N GLU A 457 -31.96 38.23 136.84
CA GLU A 457 -31.56 37.47 135.65
C GLU A 457 -31.23 38.36 134.44
N GLN A 458 -31.09 39.68 134.66
CA GLN A 458 -30.81 40.62 133.58
C GLN A 458 -29.41 40.39 132.99
N ILE A 459 -29.35 40.20 131.67
CA ILE A 459 -28.11 40.24 130.91
C ILE A 459 -27.69 41.69 130.72
N ILE A 460 -26.48 42.01 131.16
CA ILE A 460 -25.96 43.37 131.27
C ILE A 460 -25.03 43.68 130.09
N ASP A 461 -24.27 42.69 129.66
CA ASP A 461 -23.29 42.84 128.59
C ASP A 461 -23.11 41.52 127.84
N VAL A 462 -22.90 41.62 126.52
CA VAL A 462 -22.77 40.48 125.62
C VAL A 462 -21.63 40.72 124.66
N THR A 463 -20.61 39.87 124.71
CA THR A 463 -19.49 39.82 123.76
C THR A 463 -19.53 38.50 122.99
N THR A 464 -18.71 38.37 121.94
CA THR A 464 -18.59 37.11 121.19
C THR A 464 -18.04 35.95 122.00
N THR A 465 -17.37 36.22 123.13
CA THR A 465 -16.66 35.22 123.95
C THR A 465 -17.21 35.11 125.36
N SER A 466 -18.10 36.00 125.78
CA SER A 466 -18.65 36.03 127.13
C SER A 466 -19.95 36.80 127.19
N PHE A 467 -20.72 36.60 128.26
CA PHE A 467 -21.79 37.51 128.64
C PHE A 467 -21.79 37.73 130.16
N LYS A 468 -22.33 38.87 130.59
CA LYS A 468 -22.40 39.27 131.99
C LYS A 468 -23.84 39.34 132.46
N MET A 469 -24.12 38.81 133.64
CA MET A 469 -25.45 38.80 134.26
C MET A 469 -25.41 39.36 135.70
N ASN A 470 -26.52 39.94 136.17
CA ASN A 470 -26.64 40.41 137.56
C ASN A 470 -26.55 39.24 138.56
N SER A 471 -26.02 39.47 139.76
CA SER A 471 -25.88 38.47 140.84
C SER A 471 -26.24 39.09 142.20
N GLN A 472 -27.23 38.56 142.92
CA GLN A 472 -27.63 39.07 144.25
C GLN A 472 -26.91 38.34 145.40
N LYS A 473 -26.42 39.12 146.37
CA LYS A 473 -25.59 38.70 147.51
C LYS A 473 -26.42 38.39 148.76
N ASN A 474 -27.24 37.33 148.71
CA ASN A 474 -27.99 36.89 149.89
C ASN A 474 -27.90 35.36 150.01
N ASP A 475 -26.93 34.89 150.78
CA ASP A 475 -26.75 33.50 151.26
C ASP A 475 -26.06 32.49 150.32
N THR A 476 -25.15 31.71 150.92
CA THR A 476 -24.01 30.97 150.32
C THR A 476 -24.36 29.71 149.51
N SER A 477 -25.49 29.63 148.79
CA SER A 477 -25.88 28.38 148.14
C SER A 477 -26.85 28.49 146.94
N THR A 478 -26.57 29.33 145.95
CA THR A 478 -27.34 29.33 144.69
C THR A 478 -26.45 29.16 143.45
N CYS A 479 -26.77 28.16 142.62
CA CYS A 479 -26.16 27.92 141.31
C CYS A 479 -27.11 28.38 140.19
N ARG A 480 -26.56 28.91 139.09
CA ARG A 480 -27.31 29.33 137.89
C ARG A 480 -26.80 28.56 136.68
N ASN A 481 -27.69 28.08 135.82
CA ASN A 481 -27.33 27.46 134.56
C ASN A 481 -27.51 28.44 133.40
N TRP A 482 -26.73 28.22 132.35
CA TRP A 482 -26.79 28.98 131.12
C TRP A 482 -26.70 28.06 129.90
N LYS A 483 -27.36 28.47 128.82
CA LYS A 483 -27.24 27.90 127.48
C LYS A 483 -27.22 29.04 126.47
N THR A 484 -26.38 28.92 125.45
CA THR A 484 -26.36 29.82 124.31
C THR A 484 -26.43 29.04 123.01
N CYS A 485 -26.99 29.65 121.96
CA CYS A 485 -26.92 29.10 120.61
C CYS A 485 -26.80 30.18 119.53
N GLY A 486 -26.06 29.86 118.46
CA GLY A 486 -25.75 30.79 117.38
C GLY A 486 -24.67 30.25 116.43
N TYR A 487 -24.39 30.96 115.35
CA TYR A 487 -23.28 30.61 114.45
C TYR A 487 -21.94 31.00 115.05
N ILE A 488 -20.96 30.09 115.03
CA ILE A 488 -19.58 30.38 115.46
C ILE A 488 -18.76 31.06 114.37
N ALA A 489 -17.69 31.74 114.78
CA ALA A 489 -16.76 32.41 113.88
C ALA A 489 -16.03 31.41 112.94
#